data_AF-A0A9D7F081-F1
#
_entry.id   AF-A0A9D7F081-F1
#
_cell.length_a   1.000
_cell.length_b   1.000
_cell.length_c   1.000
_cell.angle_alpha   90.00
_cell.angle_beta   90.00
_cell.angle_gamma   90.00
#
_symmetry.space_group_name_H-M   'P 1'
#
loop_
_entity.id
_entity.type
_entity.pdbx_description
1 polymer ?
#
loop_
_entity_poly.entity_id
_entity_poly.type
_entity_poly.pdbx_seq_one_letter_code
_entity_poly.pdbx_strand_id
1 'polypeptide(L)'
;MSLFRYTSSLFLLAALSLTCARPEKAEEPKIFGNLYVRYLQDGGQIKAEASFFEGDSAHLAQPISIPGGVSFQGSGMESRNIQDKLIRYQYENRLDYPGKFAFQVQDEAGQSHRFAQEMPPVFDFLIPSSFSKKQGMDLELQPPPSSPEEELALLFSDTTGKASLIEIPAPISQKISLSHEQLSKLSPGPNQLYLVKKKRTISQEGPYRIHFDMEFYTTVKEALVLD
;
A
#
# COMPACT_ATOMS: atom_id res chain seq x y z
N MET A 1 23.81 55.62 66.15
CA MET A 1 23.28 56.91 65.66
C MET A 1 22.80 56.74 64.24
N SER A 2 21.55 57.13 64.00
CA SER A 2 20.78 57.39 62.76
C SER A 2 20.96 56.47 61.53
N LEU A 3 19.97 55.70 61.03
CA LEU A 3 18.59 56.00 60.54
C LEU A 3 18.49 56.91 59.29
N PHE A 4 17.66 56.43 58.34
CA PHE A 4 16.99 57.04 57.15
C PHE A 4 17.58 56.70 55.77
N ARG A 5 16.83 56.37 54.70
CA ARG A 5 15.45 55.93 54.33
C ARG A 5 15.36 56.03 52.78
N TYR A 6 14.25 55.52 52.20
CA TYR A 6 13.72 55.64 50.82
C TYR A 6 14.11 54.48 49.88
N THR A 7 13.27 53.49 49.56
CA THR A 7 11.94 53.45 48.86
C THR A 7 11.94 54.08 47.47
N SER A 8 11.85 53.26 46.42
CA SER A 8 10.75 53.31 45.43
C SER A 8 10.94 52.32 44.27
N SER A 9 9.83 51.65 43.97
CA SER A 9 9.42 50.84 42.83
C SER A 9 10.11 51.08 41.48
N LEU A 10 10.30 50.02 40.67
CA LEU A 10 9.81 49.99 39.28
C LEU A 10 9.83 48.57 38.65
N PHE A 11 8.63 48.13 38.25
CA PHE A 11 8.29 47.37 37.03
C PHE A 11 9.29 46.30 36.52
N LEU A 12 9.01 45.00 36.65
CA LEU A 12 8.00 44.25 35.89
C LEU A 12 8.13 44.44 34.36
N LEU A 13 9.17 43.82 33.78
CA LEU A 13 9.17 43.42 32.37
C LEU A 13 9.65 41.95 32.28
N ALA A 14 8.74 41.05 32.63
CA ALA A 14 8.75 39.70 32.08
C ALA A 14 8.44 39.83 30.59
N ALA A 15 9.48 40.04 29.77
CA ALA A 15 9.37 39.93 28.33
C ALA A 15 9.08 38.46 28.02
N LEU A 16 7.79 38.14 27.91
CA LEU A 16 7.30 37.01 27.13
C LEU A 16 7.87 37.15 25.73
N SER A 17 9.01 36.50 25.46
CA SER A 17 9.33 36.06 24.11
C SER A 17 8.43 34.87 23.80
N LEU A 18 7.16 35.18 23.56
CA LEU A 18 6.28 34.40 22.69
C LEU A 18 6.92 34.44 21.31
N THR A 19 7.95 33.61 21.10
CA THR A 19 8.29 33.14 19.77
C THR A 19 7.09 32.33 19.31
N CYS A 20 6.12 33.03 18.69
CA CYS A 20 5.23 32.43 17.71
C CYS A 20 6.15 31.81 16.65
N ALA A 21 6.49 30.54 16.83
CA ALA A 21 7.02 29.72 15.76
C ALA A 21 5.96 29.77 14.66
N ARG A 22 6.22 30.60 13.65
CA ARG A 22 5.42 30.65 12.43
C ARG A 22 5.43 29.20 11.91
N PRO A 23 4.27 28.54 11.75
CA PRO A 23 4.27 27.18 11.25
C PRO A 23 4.95 27.22 9.88
N GLU A 24 6.07 26.51 9.77
CA GLU A 24 6.81 26.34 8.53
C GLU A 24 5.82 25.80 7.51
N LYS A 25 5.62 26.54 6.41
CA LYS A 25 4.67 26.13 5.36
C LYS A 25 5.20 24.82 4.81
N ALA A 26 4.45 23.73 4.98
CA ALA A 26 4.79 22.44 4.42
C ALA A 26 5.11 22.61 2.93
N GLU A 27 6.28 22.12 2.51
CA GLU A 27 6.71 22.20 1.12
C GLU A 27 5.70 21.44 0.24
N GLU A 28 5.30 22.05 -0.88
CA GLU A 28 4.40 21.40 -1.83
C GLU A 28 5.19 20.31 -2.57
N PRO A 29 4.62 19.10 -2.76
CA PRO A 29 5.34 18.00 -3.37
C PRO A 29 5.62 18.30 -4.83
N LYS A 30 6.86 18.07 -5.25
CA LYS A 30 7.32 18.25 -6.64
C LYS A 30 7.57 16.93 -7.33
N ILE A 31 7.83 15.86 -6.57
CA ILE A 31 8.11 14.53 -7.08
C ILE A 31 6.94 13.62 -6.72
N PHE A 32 6.36 12.98 -7.72
CA PHE A 32 5.28 12.00 -7.58
C PHE A 32 5.84 10.61 -7.85
N GLY A 33 5.74 9.71 -6.89
CA GLY A 33 6.21 8.34 -7.02
C GLY A 33 5.06 7.34 -7.03
N ASN A 34 5.09 6.37 -7.94
CA ASN A 34 4.21 5.20 -7.91
C ASN A 34 5.07 3.97 -7.60
N LEU A 35 4.84 3.39 -6.42
CA LEU A 35 5.50 2.18 -5.93
C LEU A 35 4.48 1.05 -5.91
N TYR A 36 4.85 -0.09 -6.48
CA TYR A 36 3.98 -1.26 -6.56
C TYR A 36 4.72 -2.50 -6.11
N VAL A 37 4.08 -3.31 -5.28
CA VAL A 37 4.58 -4.62 -4.87
C VAL A 37 3.49 -5.66 -5.08
N ARG A 38 3.84 -6.76 -5.75
CA ARG A 38 3.00 -7.94 -5.89
C ARG A 38 3.73 -9.15 -5.34
N TYR A 39 3.04 -9.91 -4.50
CA TYR A 39 3.50 -11.22 -4.06
C TYR A 39 2.52 -12.30 -4.50
N LEU A 40 3.06 -13.36 -5.11
CA LEU A 40 2.35 -14.59 -5.43
C LEU A 40 2.76 -15.65 -4.42
N GLN A 41 1.83 -16.07 -3.56
CA GLN A 41 2.11 -17.11 -2.56
C GLN A 41 2.44 -18.44 -3.23
N ASP A 42 1.75 -18.76 -4.33
CA ASP A 42 2.14 -19.87 -5.17
C ASP A 42 3.49 -19.58 -5.85
N GLY A 43 4.47 -20.44 -5.60
CA GLY A 43 5.84 -20.27 -6.08
C GLY A 43 6.69 -19.22 -5.34
N GLY A 44 6.14 -18.52 -4.33
CA GLY A 44 6.88 -17.57 -3.48
C GLY A 44 7.55 -16.45 -4.27
N GLN A 45 6.84 -15.87 -5.22
CA GLN A 45 7.40 -14.89 -6.17
C GLN A 45 7.00 -13.47 -5.77
N ILE A 46 7.99 -12.58 -5.67
CA ILE A 46 7.76 -11.15 -5.48
C ILE A 46 8.15 -10.38 -6.73
N LYS A 47 7.34 -9.38 -7.05
CA LYS A 47 7.64 -8.36 -8.05
C LYS A 47 7.46 -6.99 -7.44
N ALA A 48 8.45 -6.12 -7.59
CA ALA A 48 8.40 -4.74 -7.18
C ALA A 48 8.65 -3.84 -8.39
N GLU A 49 7.85 -2.78 -8.54
CA GLU A 49 8.00 -1.77 -9.57
C GLU A 49 7.99 -0.38 -8.94
N ALA A 50 8.75 0.55 -9.52
CA ALA A 50 8.72 1.96 -9.15
C ALA A 50 8.78 2.86 -10.40
N SER A 51 8.17 4.03 -10.31
CA SER A 51 8.27 5.11 -11.29
C SER A 51 8.13 6.46 -10.60
N PHE A 52 8.81 7.47 -11.13
CA PHE A 52 8.88 8.80 -10.55
C PHE A 52 8.66 9.85 -11.61
N PHE A 53 7.99 10.93 -11.22
CA PHE A 53 7.63 12.04 -12.06
C PHE A 53 7.88 13.35 -11.32
N GLU A 54 8.28 14.40 -12.03
CA GLU A 54 8.50 15.73 -11.46
C GLU A 54 7.61 16.78 -12.12
N GLY A 55 7.00 17.65 -11.32
CA GLY A 55 6.25 18.82 -11.79
C GLY A 55 5.40 19.46 -10.70
N ASP A 56 4.66 20.50 -11.06
CA ASP A 56 3.81 21.24 -10.09
C ASP A 56 2.58 20.45 -9.63
N SER A 57 2.19 19.43 -10.39
CA SER A 57 1.09 18.53 -10.02
C SER A 57 1.23 17.18 -10.74
N ALA A 58 0.62 16.14 -10.17
CA ALA A 58 0.68 14.79 -10.72
C ALA A 58 0.22 14.69 -12.19
N HIS A 59 -0.68 15.56 -12.65
CA HIS A 59 -1.18 15.52 -14.03
C HIS A 59 -0.28 16.21 -15.06
N LEU A 60 0.61 17.11 -14.63
CA LEU A 60 1.57 17.81 -15.49
C LEU A 60 2.99 17.23 -15.37
N ALA A 61 3.22 16.41 -14.36
CA ALA A 61 4.53 15.88 -14.03
C ALA A 61 5.09 15.02 -15.17
N GLN A 62 6.38 15.18 -15.43
CA GLN A 62 7.11 14.43 -16.46
C GLN A 62 7.94 13.31 -15.83
N PRO A 63 8.11 12.16 -16.50
CA PRO A 63 8.92 11.06 -15.97
C PRO A 63 10.37 11.51 -15.73
N ILE A 64 10.94 11.12 -14.59
CA ILE A 64 12.33 11.42 -14.24
C ILE A 64 13.12 10.14 -13.95
N SER A 65 14.43 10.19 -14.22
CA SER A 65 15.36 9.20 -13.69
C SER A 65 15.77 9.57 -12.28
N ILE A 66 15.93 8.58 -11.40
CA ILE A 66 16.43 8.79 -10.05
C ILE A 66 17.96 8.65 -10.08
N PRO A 67 18.73 9.69 -9.68
CA PRO A 67 20.18 9.60 -9.53
C PRO A 67 20.58 8.45 -8.59
N GLY A 68 21.58 7.67 -8.96
CA GLY A 68 21.99 6.49 -8.18
C GLY A 68 21.03 5.29 -8.28
N GLY A 69 19.90 5.45 -8.97
CA GLY A 69 18.90 4.39 -9.19
C GLY A 69 17.94 4.21 -8.02
N VAL A 70 17.18 3.12 -8.09
CA VAL A 70 16.18 2.74 -7.08
C VAL A 70 16.56 1.37 -6.54
N SER A 71 16.41 1.15 -5.25
CA SER A 71 16.56 -0.17 -4.64
C SER A 71 15.28 -0.62 -3.97
N PHE A 72 15.06 -1.93 -3.96
CA PHE A 72 13.98 -2.60 -3.25
C PHE A 72 14.61 -3.61 -2.29
N GLN A 73 14.28 -3.51 -0.99
CA GLN A 73 14.89 -4.33 0.07
C GLN A 73 16.43 -4.30 0.04
N GLY A 74 17.01 -3.14 -0.27
CA GLY A 74 18.46 -2.97 -0.37
C GLY A 74 19.10 -3.57 -1.62
N SER A 75 18.32 -4.21 -2.50
CA SER A 75 18.79 -4.72 -3.80
C SER A 75 18.47 -3.70 -4.90
N GLY A 76 19.45 -3.36 -5.73
CA GLY A 76 19.23 -2.46 -6.86
C GLY A 76 18.18 -2.99 -7.84
N MET A 77 17.37 -2.08 -8.39
CA MET A 77 16.34 -2.40 -9.38
C MET A 77 16.85 -2.12 -10.80
N GLU A 78 16.45 -2.96 -11.76
CA GLU A 78 16.75 -2.74 -13.18
C GLU A 78 15.88 -1.58 -13.71
N SER A 79 16.48 -0.60 -14.39
CA SER A 79 15.75 0.51 -15.01
C SER A 79 15.48 0.25 -16.50
N ARG A 80 14.25 0.54 -16.95
CA ARG A 80 13.84 0.48 -18.35
C ARG A 80 13.06 1.74 -18.74
N ASN A 81 13.46 2.37 -19.84
CA ASN A 81 12.69 3.44 -20.47
C ASN A 81 11.64 2.83 -21.40
N ILE A 82 10.37 3.19 -21.20
CA ILE A 82 9.23 2.73 -21.98
C ILE A 82 8.74 3.90 -22.84
N GLN A 83 9.18 3.92 -24.10
CA GLN A 83 8.74 4.87 -25.13
C GLN A 83 8.87 6.35 -24.72
N ASP A 84 9.86 6.70 -23.91
CA ASP A 84 10.10 8.05 -23.38
C ASP A 84 8.94 8.65 -22.56
N LYS A 85 7.97 7.80 -22.18
CA LYS A 85 6.79 8.18 -21.38
C LYS A 85 6.85 7.69 -19.95
N LEU A 86 7.74 6.77 -19.64
CA LEU A 86 7.87 6.17 -18.32
C LEU A 86 9.26 5.57 -18.15
N ILE A 87 9.88 5.88 -17.01
CA ILE A 87 11.05 5.13 -16.54
C ILE A 87 10.55 4.19 -15.46
N ARG A 88 10.66 2.88 -15.72
CA ARG A 88 10.25 1.83 -14.80
C ARG A 88 11.47 1.17 -14.19
N TYR A 89 11.53 1.18 -12.87
CA TYR A 89 12.46 0.37 -12.09
C TYR A 89 11.75 -0.92 -11.71
N GLN A 90 12.39 -2.05 -11.91
CA GLN A 90 11.81 -3.36 -11.63
C GLN A 90 12.76 -4.26 -10.83
N TYR A 91 12.17 -5.04 -9.94
CA TYR A 91 12.84 -6.11 -9.21
C TYR A 91 11.90 -7.32 -9.18
N GLU A 92 12.46 -8.50 -9.40
CA GLU A 92 11.72 -9.75 -9.35
C GLU A 92 12.60 -10.84 -8.76
N ASN A 93 12.08 -11.59 -7.79
CA ASN A 93 12.81 -12.66 -7.14
C ASN A 93 11.85 -13.68 -6.52
N ARG A 94 12.38 -14.84 -6.11
CA ARG A 94 11.68 -15.82 -5.29
C ARG A 94 12.18 -15.76 -3.85
N LEU A 95 11.30 -15.48 -2.90
CA LEU A 95 11.58 -15.48 -1.47
C LEU A 95 10.30 -15.63 -0.66
N ASP A 96 10.45 -15.97 0.62
CA ASP A 96 9.34 -15.95 1.57
C ASP A 96 8.76 -14.54 1.72
N TYR A 97 7.47 -14.47 2.05
CA TYR A 97 6.77 -13.19 2.20
C TYR A 97 7.38 -12.34 3.34
N PRO A 98 7.94 -11.15 3.06
CA PRO A 98 8.67 -10.39 4.08
C PRO A 98 7.76 -9.55 5.00
N GLY A 99 6.49 -9.33 4.63
CA GLY A 99 5.51 -8.53 5.40
C GLY A 99 5.76 -7.02 5.44
N LYS A 100 7.01 -6.60 5.26
CA LYS A 100 7.44 -5.19 5.17
C LYS A 100 8.13 -4.97 3.84
N PHE A 101 7.82 -3.88 3.19
CA PHE A 101 8.33 -3.51 1.87
C PHE A 101 8.98 -2.14 1.94
N ALA A 102 10.18 -2.03 1.38
CA ALA A 102 10.90 -0.77 1.40
C ALA A 102 11.57 -0.50 0.06
N PHE A 103 11.28 0.68 -0.48
CA PHE A 103 12.02 1.27 -1.58
C PHE A 103 12.98 2.32 -1.02
N GLN A 104 14.16 2.42 -1.63
CA GLN A 104 15.10 3.49 -1.34
C GLN A 104 15.53 4.18 -2.63
N VAL A 105 15.63 5.49 -2.54
CA VAL A 105 16.13 6.37 -3.60
C VAL A 105 17.19 7.30 -3.04
N GLN A 106 18.01 7.85 -3.93
CA GLN A 106 18.95 8.91 -3.60
C GLN A 106 18.61 10.13 -4.46
N ASP A 107 18.56 11.31 -3.84
CA ASP A 107 18.37 12.55 -4.59
C ASP A 107 19.69 13.09 -5.16
N GLU A 108 19.62 14.18 -5.90
CA GLU A 108 20.80 14.82 -6.51
C GLU A 108 21.82 15.31 -5.48
N ALA A 109 21.39 15.62 -4.25
CA ALA A 109 22.27 16.01 -3.15
C ALA A 109 22.94 14.79 -2.48
N GLY A 110 22.63 13.58 -2.92
CA GLY A 110 23.13 12.34 -2.33
C GLY A 110 22.37 11.92 -1.08
N GLN A 111 21.27 12.58 -0.71
CA GLN A 111 20.47 12.22 0.45
C GLN A 111 19.57 11.03 0.11
N SER A 112 19.54 10.04 1.00
CA SER A 112 18.72 8.85 0.83
C SER A 112 17.33 9.05 1.42
N HIS A 113 16.31 8.64 0.68
CA HIS A 113 14.91 8.64 1.07
C HIS A 113 14.39 7.20 1.07
N ARG A 114 13.62 6.83 2.10
CA ARG A 114 13.13 5.46 2.30
C ARG A 114 11.61 5.44 2.43
N PHE A 115 10.95 4.84 1.46
CA PHE A 115 9.50 4.65 1.49
C PHE A 115 9.19 3.23 1.90
N ALA A 116 8.67 3.06 3.11
CA ALA A 116 8.37 1.75 3.68
C ALA A 116 6.89 1.60 4.01
N GLN A 117 6.35 0.43 3.71
CA GLN A 117 5.00 0.03 4.08
C GLN A 117 5.00 -1.39 4.62
N GLU A 118 4.01 -1.70 5.45
CA GLU A 118 3.74 -3.07 5.86
C GLU A 118 2.35 -3.51 5.42
N MET A 119 2.26 -4.80 5.11
CA MET A 119 1.02 -5.49 4.88
C MET A 119 1.20 -6.92 5.40
N PRO A 120 0.60 -7.28 6.55
CA PRO A 120 0.63 -8.66 7.02
C PRO A 120 0.12 -9.61 5.93
N PRO A 121 0.55 -10.88 5.86
CA PRO A 121 0.01 -11.81 4.88
C PRO A 121 -1.42 -12.25 5.25
N VAL A 122 -2.16 -12.74 4.27
CA VAL A 122 -3.29 -13.67 4.49
C VAL A 122 -2.77 -15.03 4.06
N PHE A 123 -2.35 -15.86 5.02
CA PHE A 123 -1.69 -17.12 4.68
C PHE A 123 -2.65 -18.16 4.16
N ASP A 124 -3.87 -18.17 4.69
CA ASP A 124 -4.89 -19.14 4.31
C ASP A 124 -6.29 -18.53 4.44
N PHE A 125 -7.23 -19.20 3.79
CA PHE A 125 -8.66 -18.95 3.95
C PHE A 125 -9.42 -20.26 3.78
N LEU A 126 -10.52 -20.38 4.52
CA LEU A 126 -11.38 -21.54 4.50
C LEU A 126 -12.63 -21.24 3.70
N ILE A 127 -12.99 -22.17 2.83
CA ILE A 127 -14.25 -22.19 2.09
C ILE A 127 -14.84 -23.60 2.19
N PRO A 128 -16.17 -23.74 2.07
CA PRO A 128 -16.80 -25.02 1.83
C PRO A 128 -16.26 -25.65 0.54
N SER A 129 -16.05 -26.98 0.55
CA SER A 129 -15.72 -27.73 -0.68
C SER A 129 -16.83 -27.67 -1.72
N SER A 130 -18.06 -27.35 -1.32
CA SER A 130 -19.19 -27.05 -2.20
C SER A 130 -20.12 -26.02 -1.57
N PHE A 131 -20.71 -25.13 -2.38
CA PHE A 131 -21.69 -24.15 -1.92
C PHE A 131 -22.75 -23.86 -3.01
N SER A 132 -23.94 -23.44 -2.60
CA SER A 132 -25.02 -23.08 -3.53
C SER A 132 -25.07 -21.59 -3.76
N LYS A 133 -25.17 -21.19 -5.03
CA LYS A 133 -25.40 -19.79 -5.40
C LYS A 133 -26.66 -19.22 -4.76
N LYS A 134 -27.71 -20.02 -4.53
CA LYS A 134 -28.96 -19.55 -3.88
C LYS A 134 -28.83 -19.37 -2.37
N GLN A 135 -28.02 -20.19 -1.73
CA GLN A 135 -27.86 -20.15 -0.27
C GLN A 135 -26.75 -19.19 0.18
N GLY A 136 -25.81 -18.87 -0.70
CA GLY A 136 -24.61 -18.12 -0.33
C GLY A 136 -23.46 -19.05 0.03
N MET A 137 -22.36 -18.46 0.49
CA MET A 137 -21.28 -19.19 1.13
C MET A 137 -20.65 -18.35 2.24
N ASP A 138 -20.10 -19.03 3.24
CA ASP A 138 -19.23 -18.40 4.22
C ASP A 138 -17.77 -18.65 3.88
N LEU A 139 -16.94 -17.62 4.08
CA LEU A 139 -15.50 -17.66 3.95
C LEU A 139 -14.86 -17.17 5.26
N GLU A 140 -13.81 -17.85 5.71
CA GLU A 140 -13.07 -17.49 6.91
C GLU A 140 -11.60 -17.20 6.61
N LEU A 141 -11.09 -16.05 7.05
CA LEU A 141 -9.73 -15.57 6.80
C LEU A 141 -8.76 -15.96 7.93
N GLN A 142 -7.53 -16.33 7.57
CA GLN A 142 -6.49 -16.71 8.53
C GLN A 142 -5.11 -16.13 8.16
N PRO A 143 -4.64 -15.06 8.83
CA PRO A 143 -5.37 -14.18 9.75
C PRO A 143 -6.32 -13.20 9.01
N PRO A 144 -7.27 -12.55 9.70
CA PRO A 144 -8.03 -11.46 9.11
C PRO A 144 -7.13 -10.24 8.81
N PRO A 145 -7.48 -9.44 7.79
CA PRO A 145 -6.91 -8.11 7.58
C PRO A 145 -7.04 -7.26 8.85
N SER A 146 -6.03 -6.43 9.10
CA SER A 146 -5.88 -5.66 10.34
C SER A 146 -5.91 -4.14 10.12
N SER A 147 -5.91 -3.67 8.87
CA SER A 147 -5.94 -2.25 8.54
C SER A 147 -7.22 -1.86 7.79
N PRO A 148 -7.80 -0.67 8.05
CA PRO A 148 -8.91 -0.14 7.26
C PRO A 148 -8.53 0.23 5.81
N GLU A 149 -7.23 0.25 5.48
CA GLU A 149 -6.71 0.48 4.13
C GLU A 149 -6.57 -0.82 3.32
N GLU A 150 -6.88 -1.97 3.94
CA GLU A 150 -6.81 -3.27 3.29
C GLU A 150 -8.15 -3.63 2.65
N GLU A 151 -8.11 -4.02 1.38
CA GLU A 151 -9.24 -4.48 0.59
C GLU A 151 -9.05 -5.95 0.20
N LEU A 152 -10.16 -6.66 -0.04
CA LEU A 152 -10.14 -8.04 -0.53
C LEU A 152 -10.78 -8.13 -1.90
N ALA A 153 -10.20 -8.98 -2.75
CA ALA A 153 -10.81 -9.44 -3.98
C ALA A 153 -10.80 -10.97 -4.01
N LEU A 154 -11.96 -11.57 -4.27
CA LEU A 154 -12.10 -13.00 -4.52
C LEU A 154 -12.19 -13.21 -6.03
N LEU A 155 -11.22 -13.95 -6.58
CA LEU A 155 -11.14 -14.25 -8.01
C LEU A 155 -11.50 -15.71 -8.24
N PHE A 156 -12.65 -15.93 -8.87
CA PHE A 156 -13.13 -17.23 -9.29
C PHE A 156 -12.80 -17.47 -10.76
N SER A 157 -12.45 -18.69 -11.12
CA SER A 157 -12.31 -19.12 -12.51
C SER A 157 -12.96 -20.50 -12.69
N ASP A 158 -13.85 -20.62 -13.68
CA ASP A 158 -14.45 -21.90 -14.03
C ASP A 158 -13.55 -22.73 -14.98
N THR A 159 -13.96 -23.95 -15.28
CA THR A 159 -13.19 -24.86 -16.16
C THR A 159 -13.07 -24.37 -17.61
N THR A 160 -13.84 -23.36 -18.01
CA THR A 160 -13.73 -22.72 -19.34
C THR A 160 -12.79 -21.52 -19.32
N GLY A 161 -12.25 -21.16 -18.15
CA GLY A 161 -11.38 -20.01 -17.93
C GLY A 161 -12.14 -18.70 -17.73
N LYS A 162 -13.49 -18.73 -17.61
CA LYS A 162 -14.27 -17.53 -17.35
C LYS A 162 -14.02 -17.06 -15.93
N ALA A 163 -13.50 -15.85 -15.78
CA ALA A 163 -13.20 -15.25 -14.50
C ALA A 163 -14.37 -14.44 -13.95
N SER A 164 -14.57 -14.47 -12.63
CA SER A 164 -15.51 -13.62 -11.90
C SER A 164 -14.82 -13.02 -10.67
N LEU A 165 -15.07 -11.73 -10.43
CA LEU A 165 -14.50 -10.98 -9.30
C LEU A 165 -15.60 -10.59 -8.33
N ILE A 166 -15.37 -10.83 -7.04
CA ILE A 166 -16.16 -10.29 -5.94
C ILE A 166 -15.23 -9.46 -5.06
N GLU A 167 -15.51 -8.16 -4.94
CA GLU A 167 -14.78 -7.24 -4.07
C GLU A 167 -15.42 -7.21 -2.69
N ILE A 168 -14.60 -7.28 -1.64
CA ILE A 168 -15.01 -7.11 -0.25
C ILE A 168 -14.39 -5.79 0.25
N PRO A 169 -15.21 -4.74 0.44
CA PRO A 169 -14.70 -3.46 0.91
C PRO A 169 -14.26 -3.53 2.37
N ALA A 170 -13.36 -2.63 2.76
CA ALA A 170 -13.00 -2.42 4.16
C ALA A 170 -14.18 -1.85 4.98
N PRO A 171 -14.28 -2.12 6.29
CA PRO A 171 -13.41 -3.03 7.07
C PRO A 171 -13.76 -4.51 6.84
N ILE A 172 -12.74 -5.37 6.84
CA ILE A 172 -12.89 -6.79 6.55
C ILE A 172 -12.97 -7.60 7.85
N SER A 173 -14.05 -8.34 8.02
CA SER A 173 -14.24 -9.28 9.13
C SER A 173 -13.49 -10.60 8.89
N GLN A 174 -13.17 -11.33 9.96
CA GLN A 174 -12.61 -12.69 9.85
C GLN A 174 -13.56 -13.65 9.12
N LYS A 175 -14.87 -13.53 9.37
CA LYS A 175 -15.90 -14.31 8.69
C LYS A 175 -16.67 -13.41 7.74
N ILE A 176 -16.80 -13.86 6.49
CA ILE A 176 -17.43 -13.13 5.40
C ILE A 176 -18.50 -14.04 4.82
N SER A 177 -19.75 -13.59 4.89
CA SER A 177 -20.88 -14.26 4.24
C SER A 177 -21.13 -13.62 2.88
N LEU A 178 -21.05 -14.41 1.82
CA LEU A 178 -21.37 -13.98 0.46
C LEU A 178 -22.82 -14.31 0.13
N SER A 179 -23.56 -13.31 -0.33
CA SER A 179 -24.98 -13.44 -0.64
C SER A 179 -25.23 -14.10 -2.00
N HIS A 180 -26.49 -14.47 -2.25
CA HIS A 180 -26.93 -14.94 -3.55
C HIS A 180 -26.61 -13.95 -4.67
N GLU A 181 -26.82 -12.65 -4.46
CA GLU A 181 -26.55 -11.64 -5.49
C GLU A 181 -25.07 -11.61 -5.88
N GLN A 182 -24.17 -11.72 -4.90
CA GLN A 182 -22.73 -11.73 -5.13
C GLN A 182 -22.28 -12.98 -5.90
N LEU A 183 -22.86 -14.14 -5.59
CA LEU A 183 -22.55 -15.41 -6.24
C LEU A 183 -23.29 -15.63 -7.57
N SER A 184 -24.32 -14.85 -7.87
CA SER A 184 -25.21 -15.04 -9.03
C SER A 184 -24.46 -15.11 -10.37
N LYS A 185 -23.33 -14.41 -10.47
CA LYS A 185 -22.49 -14.32 -11.68
C LYS A 185 -21.58 -15.54 -11.89
N LEU A 186 -21.38 -16.37 -10.86
CA LEU A 186 -20.53 -17.54 -10.95
C LEU A 186 -21.17 -18.61 -11.85
N SER A 187 -20.34 -19.30 -12.63
CA SER A 187 -20.78 -20.49 -13.37
C SER A 187 -20.89 -21.67 -12.41
N PRO A 188 -21.96 -22.49 -12.48
CA PRO A 188 -22.04 -23.73 -11.72
C PRO A 188 -20.97 -24.72 -12.20
N GLY A 189 -20.59 -25.63 -11.32
CA GLY A 189 -19.54 -26.62 -11.54
C GLY A 189 -18.23 -26.31 -10.81
N PRO A 190 -17.15 -27.05 -11.12
CA PRO A 190 -15.85 -26.85 -10.50
C PRO A 190 -15.32 -25.45 -10.78
N ASN A 191 -14.90 -24.76 -9.72
CA ASN A 191 -14.26 -23.46 -9.80
C ASN A 191 -12.96 -23.47 -8.99
N GLN A 192 -11.99 -22.72 -9.49
CA GLN A 192 -10.80 -22.32 -8.74
C GLN A 192 -11.04 -20.95 -8.12
N LEU A 193 -10.59 -20.77 -6.88
CA LEU A 193 -10.67 -19.53 -6.13
C LEU A 193 -9.31 -19.18 -5.55
N TYR A 194 -8.88 -17.95 -5.75
CA TYR A 194 -7.82 -17.36 -4.93
C TYR A 194 -8.23 -15.97 -4.47
N LEU A 195 -7.61 -15.54 -3.38
CA LEU A 195 -7.86 -14.29 -2.73
C LEU A 195 -6.70 -13.33 -3.06
N VAL A 196 -7.06 -12.08 -3.31
CA VAL A 196 -6.10 -10.99 -3.48
C VAL A 196 -6.36 -9.98 -2.37
N LYS A 197 -5.42 -9.87 -1.44
CA LYS A 197 -5.43 -8.77 -0.48
C LYS A 197 -4.68 -7.60 -1.09
N LYS A 198 -5.29 -6.41 -1.03
CA LYS A 198 -4.72 -5.17 -1.54
C LYS A 198 -4.57 -4.17 -0.42
N LYS A 199 -3.56 -3.32 -0.50
CA LYS A 199 -3.42 -2.14 0.36
C LYS A 199 -2.85 -0.99 -0.45
N ARG A 200 -3.49 0.17 -0.35
CA ARG A 200 -3.09 1.40 -1.01
C ARG A 200 -2.88 2.49 0.02
N THR A 201 -1.74 3.17 -0.06
CA THR A 201 -1.42 4.31 0.80
C THR A 201 -0.90 5.47 -0.03
N ILE A 202 -1.14 6.68 0.47
CA ILE A 202 -0.55 7.91 -0.07
C ILE A 202 0.18 8.59 1.07
N SER A 203 1.47 8.85 0.91
CA SER A 203 2.28 9.59 1.87
C SER A 203 2.96 10.78 1.21
N GLN A 204 3.35 11.75 2.03
CA GLN A 204 4.18 12.87 1.61
C GLN A 204 5.39 12.99 2.54
N GLU A 205 6.59 13.04 1.97
CA GLU A 205 7.85 13.17 2.69
C GLU A 205 8.75 14.15 1.93
N GLY A 206 8.94 15.36 2.48
CA GLY A 206 9.62 16.45 1.79
C GLY A 206 9.00 16.71 0.41
N PRO A 207 9.79 16.70 -0.68
CA PRO A 207 9.29 16.96 -2.02
C PRO A 207 8.53 15.77 -2.63
N TYR A 208 8.51 14.60 -1.98
CA TYR A 208 7.90 13.40 -2.52
C TYR A 208 6.45 13.24 -2.08
N ARG A 209 5.56 12.97 -3.03
CA ARG A 209 4.23 12.39 -2.80
C ARG A 209 4.21 10.98 -3.38
N ILE A 210 4.09 9.98 -2.52
CA ILE A 210 4.24 8.58 -2.89
C ILE A 210 2.89 7.88 -2.82
N HIS A 211 2.51 7.25 -3.93
CA HIS A 211 1.44 6.26 -4.00
C HIS A 211 2.08 4.89 -3.88
N PHE A 212 1.71 4.14 -2.84
CA PHE A 212 2.26 2.81 -2.58
C PHE A 212 1.11 1.78 -2.61
N ASP A 213 1.12 0.96 -3.66
CA ASP A 213 0.19 -0.13 -3.89
C ASP A 213 0.86 -1.48 -3.58
N MET A 214 0.16 -2.33 -2.82
CA MET A 214 0.62 -3.67 -2.49
C MET A 214 -0.48 -4.69 -2.77
N GLU A 215 -0.11 -5.84 -3.33
CA GLU A 215 -1.01 -6.96 -3.59
C GLU A 215 -0.39 -8.29 -3.11
N PHE A 216 -1.19 -9.09 -2.40
CA PHE A 216 -0.87 -10.44 -1.98
C PHE A 216 -1.87 -11.41 -2.59
N TYR A 217 -1.39 -12.34 -3.40
CA TYR A 217 -2.19 -13.39 -4.03
C TYR A 217 -1.98 -14.69 -3.26
N THR A 218 -3.06 -15.27 -2.76
CA THR A 218 -3.00 -16.55 -2.04
C THR A 218 -2.76 -17.72 -2.99
N THR A 219 -2.50 -18.90 -2.42
CA THR A 219 -2.67 -20.16 -3.16
C THR A 219 -4.12 -20.37 -3.58
N VAL A 220 -4.30 -21.18 -4.63
CA VAL A 220 -5.63 -21.53 -5.18
C VAL A 220 -6.29 -22.58 -4.29
N LYS A 221 -7.61 -22.43 -4.11
CA LYS A 221 -8.52 -23.42 -3.54
C LYS A 221 -9.51 -23.87 -4.62
N GLU A 222 -9.96 -25.10 -4.52
CA GLU A 222 -10.99 -25.64 -5.41
C GLU A 222 -12.31 -25.76 -4.66
N ALA A 223 -13.41 -25.44 -5.34
CA ALA A 223 -14.76 -25.62 -4.80
C ALA A 223 -15.75 -25.96 -5.91
N LEU A 224 -16.78 -26.72 -5.55
CA LEU A 224 -17.92 -27.01 -6.41
C LEU A 224 -19.03 -25.98 -6.20
N VAL A 225 -19.32 -25.18 -7.24
CA VAL A 225 -20.42 -24.22 -7.24
C VAL A 225 -21.70 -24.92 -7.68
N LEU A 226 -22.71 -24.95 -6.82
CA LEU A 226 -24.04 -25.46 -7.11
C LEU A 226 -24.97 -24.30 -7.46
N ASP A 227 -26.04 -24.58 -8.21
CA ASP A 227 -27.08 -23.58 -8.51
C ASP A 227 -27.89 -23.12 -7.29
#